data_AF-A0A8J8DSD4-F1
#
_entry.id   AF-A0A8J8DSD4-F1
#
_cell.length_a   1.000
_cell.length_b   1.000
_cell.length_c   1.000
_cell.angle_alpha   90.00
_cell.angle_beta   90.00
_cell.angle_gamma   90.00
#
_symmetry.space_group_name_H-M   'P 1'
#
loop_
_entity.id
_entity.type
_entity.pdbx_description
1 polymer ?
#
loop_
_entity_poly.entity_id
_entity_poly.type
_entity_poly.pdbx_seq_one_letter_code
_entity_poly.pdbx_strand_id
1 'polypeptide(L)' 'MPTMIKKDLKKFMKELKLHYDDVWRVPSSEYLKQPDFVVVDPKTGKKIKVSFVSLDDGEVVSVVYDDLS' A
#
# COMPACT_ATOMS: atom_id res chain seq x y z
N MET A 1 2.04 -0.33 -14.62
CA MET A 1 3.33 -0.31 -13.89
C MET A 1 3.08 0.38 -12.56
N PRO A 2 3.51 -0.19 -11.43
CA PRO A 2 3.34 0.45 -10.12
C PRO A 2 4.14 1.74 -10.01
N THR A 3 3.59 2.73 -9.32
CA THR A 3 4.30 3.97 -9.01
C THR A 3 5.27 3.74 -7.86
N MET A 4 6.56 4.01 -8.06
CA MET A 4 7.55 3.91 -6.98
C MET A 4 7.60 5.19 -6.15
N ILE A 5 7.45 5.04 -4.84
CA ILE A 5 7.53 6.14 -3.87
C ILE A 5 8.68 5.87 -2.91
N LYS A 6 9.50 6.89 -2.59
CA LYS A 6 10.52 6.81 -1.55
C LYS A 6 10.01 7.52 -0.30
N LYS A 7 9.66 6.77 0.75
CA LYS A 7 9.13 7.35 2.00
C LYS A 7 9.42 6.43 3.19
N ASP A 8 9.50 7.03 4.38
CA ASP A 8 9.57 6.27 5.64
C ASP A 8 8.29 5.43 5.80
N LEU A 9 8.44 4.11 5.89
CA LEU A 9 7.31 3.18 5.87
C LEU A 9 6.39 3.37 7.08
N LYS A 10 6.96 3.65 8.27
CA LYS A 10 6.14 3.85 9.48
C LYS A 10 5.29 5.09 9.36
N LYS A 11 5.86 6.19 8.86
CA LYS A 11 5.10 7.43 8.62
C LYS A 11 4.04 7.23 7.55
N PHE A 12 4.40 6.60 6.43
CA PHE A 12 3.48 6.34 5.33
C PHE A 12 2.29 5.48 5.78
N MET A 13 2.53 4.37 6.48
CA MET A 13 1.44 3.53 6.99
C MET A 13 0.59 4.23 8.05
N LYS A 14 1.19 5.13 8.85
CA LYS A 14 0.44 5.95 9.81
C LYS A 14 -0.50 6.93 9.11
N GLU A 15 -0.04 7.57 8.03
CA GLU A 15 -0.87 8.46 7.21
C GLU A 15 -2.02 7.68 6.56
N LEU A 16 -1.75 6.50 5.99
CA LEU A 16 -2.82 5.66 5.41
C LEU A 16 -3.90 5.31 6.43
N LYS A 17 -3.51 4.87 7.63
CA LYS A 17 -4.48 4.54 8.70
C LYS A 17 -5.21 5.76 9.29
N LEU A 18 -4.73 6.97 8.99
CA LEU A 18 -5.42 8.21 9.39
C LEU A 18 -6.45 8.63 8.34
N HIS A 19 -6.18 8.36 7.07
CA HIS A 19 -7.01 8.79 5.94
C HIS A 19 -8.00 7.72 5.49
N TYR A 20 -7.73 6.44 5.79
CA TYR A 20 -8.56 5.30 5.40
C TYR A 20 -8.86 4.47 6.64
N ASP A 21 -10.14 4.18 6.85
CA ASP A 21 -10.61 3.39 7.99
C ASP A 21 -10.23 1.90 7.86
N ASP A 22 -10.10 1.42 6.62
CA ASP A 22 -9.92 0.01 6.31
C ASP A 22 -8.55 -0.24 5.65
N VAL A 23 -7.55 -0.59 6.46
CA VAL A 23 -6.16 -0.82 6.01
C VAL A 23 -5.69 -2.20 6.44
N TRP A 24 -5.67 -3.15 5.50
CA TRP A 24 -5.35 -4.55 5.78
C TRP A 24 -3.98 -4.94 5.25
N ARG A 25 -3.24 -5.67 6.09
CA ARG A 25 -2.12 -6.46 5.61
C ARG A 25 -2.64 -7.78 5.09
N VAL A 26 -2.54 -8.03 3.79
CA VAL A 26 -3.01 -9.29 3.18
C VAL A 26 -1.88 -9.92 2.36
N PRO A 27 -1.16 -10.88 2.96
CA PRO A 27 -0.10 -11.59 2.25
C PRO A 27 -0.62 -12.30 1.00
N SER A 28 0.14 -12.23 -0.09
CA SER A 28 -0.21 -12.87 -1.38
C SER A 28 -1.57 -12.46 -1.95
N SER A 29 -2.09 -11.29 -1.60
CA SER A 29 -3.34 -10.78 -2.16
C SER A 29 -3.28 -10.60 -3.68
N GLU A 30 -4.37 -10.98 -4.37
CA GLU A 30 -4.54 -10.76 -5.81
C GLU A 30 -4.41 -9.27 -6.18
N TYR A 31 -4.90 -8.38 -5.32
CA TYR A 31 -4.79 -6.92 -5.49
C TYR A 31 -3.32 -6.45 -5.54
N LEU A 32 -2.38 -7.20 -4.95
CA LEU A 32 -0.95 -6.88 -4.90
C LEU A 32 -0.13 -7.51 -6.02
N LYS A 33 -0.77 -8.19 -6.99
CA LYS A 33 -0.09 -8.65 -8.22
C LYS A 33 0.25 -7.48 -9.15
N GLN A 34 -0.60 -6.46 -9.18
CA GLN A 34 -0.38 -5.21 -9.90
C GLN A 34 -0.65 -4.04 -8.95
N PRO A 35 0.28 -3.74 -8.02
CA PRO A 35 0.02 -2.73 -7.02
C PRO A 35 -0.02 -1.33 -7.64
N ASP A 36 -0.76 -0.43 -7.01
CA ASP A 36 -0.76 0.99 -7.38
C ASP A 36 0.58 1.63 -7.03
N PHE A 37 1.12 1.26 -5.86
CA PHE A 37 2.36 1.80 -5.34
C PHE A 37 3.31 0.73 -4.83
N VAL A 38 4.60 0.98 -5.04
CA VAL A 38 5.69 0.34 -4.33
C VAL A 38 6.39 1.39 -3.50
N VAL A 39 6.24 1.33 -2.18
CA VAL A 39 6.86 2.28 -1.27
C VAL A 39 8.18 1.68 -0.77
N VAL A 40 9.25 2.43 -0.95
CA VAL A 40 10.61 2.04 -0.58
C VAL A 40 11.08 2.90 0.58
N ASP A 41 11.49 2.27 1.67
CA ASP A 41 12.18 2.92 2.77
C ASP A 41 13.59 3.34 2.32
N PRO A 42 13.90 4.64 2.25
CA PRO A 42 15.24 5.08 1.84
C PRO A 42 16.34 4.74 2.85
N LYS A 43 16.00 4.46 4.12
CA LYS A 43 16.97 4.13 5.17
C LYS A 43 17.29 2.65 5.22
N THR A 44 16.28 1.80 5.04
CA THR A 44 16.42 0.34 5.21
C THR A 44 16.39 -0.43 3.90
N GLY A 45 15.98 0.21 2.80
CA GLY A 45 15.77 -0.44 1.51
C GLY A 45 14.53 -1.34 1.46
N LYS A 46 13.81 -1.51 2.59
CA LYS A 46 12.58 -2.30 2.67
C LYS A 46 11.53 -1.75 1.72
N LYS A 47 10.76 -2.64 1.12
CA LYS A 47 9.71 -2.29 0.17
C LYS A 47 8.39 -2.86 0.63
N ILE A 48 7.32 -2.11 0.41
CA ILE A 48 5.94 -2.60 0.56
C ILE A 48 5.18 -2.37 -0.74
N LYS A 49 4.29 -3.28 -1.06
CA LYS A 49 3.29 -3.13 -2.13
C LYS A 49 2.02 -2.61 -1.50
N VAL A 50 1.36 -1.67 -2.16
CA VAL A 50 0.13 -1.05 -1.69
C VAL A 50 -0.83 -0.95 -2.87
N SER A 51 -2.06 -1.39 -2.64
CA SER A 51 -3.16 -1.24 -3.59
C SER A 51 -4.37 -0.62 -2.92
N PHE A 52 -5.03 0.27 -3.64
CA PHE A 52 -6.29 0.90 -3.26
C PHE A 52 -7.41 0.11 -3.93
N VAL A 53 -8.25 -0.52 -3.12
CA VAL A 53 -9.40 -1.28 -3.59
C VAL A 53 -10.62 -0.37 -3.51
N SER A 54 -11.18 -0.04 -4.66
CA SER A 54 -12.40 0.76 -4.77
C SER A 54 -13.58 -0.09 -5.22
N LEU A 55 -14.79 0.35 -4.90
CA LEU A 55 -16.00 -0.13 -5.56
C LEU A 55 -16.15 0.51 -6.95
N ASP A 56 -17.12 0.02 -7.72
CA ASP A 56 -17.38 0.45 -9.10
C ASP A 56 -17.78 1.93 -9.22
N ASP A 57 -18.10 2.59 -8.10
CA ASP A 57 -18.37 4.03 -8.01
C ASP A 57 -17.10 4.90 -7.85
N GLY A 58 -15.93 4.27 -7.71
CA GLY A 58 -14.64 4.95 -7.57
C GLY A 58 -14.29 5.36 -6.14
N GLU A 59 -15.12 5.06 -5.13
CA GLU A 59 -14.77 5.27 -3.73
C GLU A 59 -13.81 4.18 -3.26
N VAL A 60 -12.68 4.58 -2.66
CA VAL A 60 -11.74 3.63 -2.05
C VAL A 60 -12.38 3.05 -0.79
N VAL A 61 -12.64 1.75 -0.82
CA VAL A 61 -13.22 1.02 0.31
C VAL A 61 -12.14 0.46 1.21
N SER A 62 -10.99 0.08 0.66
CA SER A 62 -9.93 -0.55 1.45
C SER A 62 -8.53 -0.31 0.87
N VAL A 63 -7.54 -0.24 1.74
CA VAL A 63 -6.12 -0.23 1.37
C VAL A 63 -5.50 -1.57 1.76
N VAL A 64 -5.04 -2.31 0.75
CA VAL A 64 -4.36 -3.59 0.95
C VAL A 64 -2.86 -3.38 0.79
N TYR A 65 -2.07 -3.92 1.72
CA TYR A 65 -0.62 -3.87 1.61
C TYR A 65 0.06 -5.18 2.03
N ASP A 66 1.28 -5.38 1.55
CA ASP A 66 2.18 -6.43 2.05
C ASP A 66 3.64 -6.06 1.86
N ASP A 67 4.50 -6.66 2.66
CA ASP A 67 5.94 -6.50 2.57
C ASP A 67 6.49 -7.26 1.35
N LEU A 68 7.36 -6.61 0.58
CA LEU A 68 8.23 -7.29 -0.38
C LEU A 68 9.45 -7.77 0.44
N SER A 69 9.38 -9.02 0.91
CA SER A 69 10.55 -9.71 1.46
C SER A 69 11.59 -9.98 0.38
#